data_AF-A0A1S8BAC7-F1
#
_entry.id   AF-A0A1S8BAC7-F1
#
_cell.length_a   1.000
_cell.length_b   1.000
_cell.length_c   1.000
_cell.angle_alpha   90.00
_cell.angle_beta   90.00
_cell.angle_gamma   90.00
#
_symmetry.space_group_name_H-M   'P 1'
#
loop_
_entity.id
_entity.type
_entity.pdbx_description
1 polymer ?
#
loop_
_entity_poly.entity_id
_entity_poly.type
_entity_poly.pdbx_seq_one_letter_code
_entity_poly.pdbx_strand_id
1 'polypeptide(L)'
;MRLAALAVTGGVSMATCCSNNTRTLNLAPAYHNGTVHVEHLPTPGNLDGVRMLTPAARSSADFWYFDVFSASINQTVNIVLFNSCEFSQYLHPLTVQVSGVYANGTAFYHEAIADAGVSLTNSAAGITGAWKGVGSFRGTSLAQLDVEYTITLDSAAMDISGTINLKSLAPPHHPCAPNAAVSADQSPVPGLFWAAAVPDAQTTVALRARLRRRTASGTTTRTGASGPPRYWGATASCGTACWTMRGAREHRKAFVCEDGRVRDRLWGEKKVVVGQRGRRAAWSLATGLVGAEGCGWIIRWRVAGWWRWRCGRRLL
;
A
#
# COMPACT_ATOMS: atom_id res chain seq x y z
N MET A 1 9.97 50.53 47.70
CA MET A 1 10.52 50.51 46.34
C MET A 1 10.32 49.09 45.80
N ARG A 2 9.31 48.87 44.93
CA ARG A 2 8.97 47.54 44.39
C ARG A 2 9.59 47.40 43.00
N LEU A 3 10.51 46.45 42.82
CA LEU A 3 11.03 46.08 41.50
C LEU A 3 10.20 44.91 40.95
N ALA A 4 9.58 45.11 39.79
CA ALA A 4 8.96 44.07 38.99
C ALA A 4 9.98 43.54 37.97
N ALA A 5 10.24 42.24 37.98
CA ALA A 5 11.08 41.57 36.99
C ALA A 5 10.18 40.99 35.88
N LEU A 6 10.28 41.56 34.68
CA LEU A 6 9.63 41.07 33.47
C LEU A 6 10.53 39.98 32.86
N ALA A 7 10.10 38.71 32.91
CA ALA A 7 10.77 37.63 32.21
C ALA A 7 10.25 37.53 30.77
N VAL A 8 11.08 37.92 29.79
CA VAL A 8 10.81 37.74 28.36
C VAL A 8 11.26 36.33 27.97
N THR A 9 10.31 35.43 27.75
CA THR A 9 10.56 34.11 27.17
C THR A 9 10.66 34.23 25.65
N GLY A 10 11.90 34.26 25.15
CA GLY A 10 12.19 34.18 23.71
C GLY A 10 11.79 32.82 23.16
N GLY A 11 10.74 32.78 22.34
CA GLY A 11 10.35 31.59 21.57
C GLY A 11 11.32 31.37 20.42
N VAL A 12 12.15 30.33 20.51
CA VAL A 12 12.96 29.87 19.37
C VAL A 12 12.05 29.11 18.42
N SER A 13 11.63 29.76 17.33
CA SER A 13 10.92 29.10 16.23
C SER A 13 11.94 28.25 15.47
N MET A 14 11.92 26.93 15.67
CA MET A 14 12.70 26.01 14.85
C MET A 14 12.05 25.95 13.46
N ALA A 15 12.54 26.77 12.54
CA ALA A 15 12.27 26.62 11.12
C ALA A 15 12.92 25.32 10.66
N THR A 16 12.14 24.26 10.54
CA THR A 16 12.54 23.03 9.88
C THR A 16 12.91 23.38 8.44
N CYS A 17 14.21 23.38 8.10
CA CYS A 17 14.66 23.53 6.72
C CYS A 17 14.01 22.43 5.87
N CYS A 18 12.98 22.79 5.10
CA CYS A 18 12.45 21.93 4.05
C CYS A 18 13.56 21.73 3.02
N SER A 19 14.22 20.58 3.07
CA SER A 19 15.15 20.16 2.02
C SER A 19 14.37 20.06 0.70
N ASN A 20 14.51 21.06 -0.16
CA ASN A 20 13.90 21.15 -1.49
C ASN A 20 14.48 20.15 -2.52
N ASN A 21 15.12 19.07 -2.07
CA ASN A 21 15.73 18.10 -2.96
C ASN A 21 14.65 17.32 -3.70
N THR A 22 14.47 17.68 -4.98
CA THR A 22 13.74 16.86 -5.92
C THR A 22 14.62 15.69 -6.33
N ARG A 23 14.13 14.48 -6.10
CA ARG A 23 14.79 13.23 -6.45
C ARG A 23 14.00 12.55 -7.55
N THR A 24 14.61 12.40 -8.71
CA THR A 24 14.05 11.60 -9.81
C THR A 24 14.85 10.31 -9.98
N LEU A 25 14.14 9.21 -10.11
CA LEU A 25 14.68 7.87 -10.33
C LEU A 25 14.06 7.28 -11.59
N ASN A 26 14.91 6.83 -12.52
CA ASN A 26 14.50 6.08 -13.69
C ASN A 26 14.93 4.63 -13.54
N LEU A 27 13.99 3.70 -13.61
CA LEU A 27 14.25 2.27 -13.52
C LEU A 27 14.16 1.65 -14.92
N ALA A 28 15.22 0.97 -15.33
CA ALA A 28 15.24 0.19 -16.55
C ALA A 28 14.39 -1.09 -16.41
N PRO A 29 13.78 -1.60 -17.49
CA PRO A 29 13.01 -2.84 -17.54
C PRO A 29 13.94 -4.07 -17.51
N ALA A 30 14.76 -4.18 -16.48
CA ALA A 30 15.66 -5.31 -16.26
C ALA A 30 15.83 -5.55 -14.76
N TYR A 31 15.99 -6.82 -14.35
CA TYR A 31 16.35 -7.13 -12.98
C TYR A 31 17.73 -6.57 -12.63
N HIS A 32 17.89 -6.05 -11.42
CA HIS A 32 19.19 -5.60 -10.94
C HIS A 32 20.07 -6.79 -10.60
N ASN A 33 21.26 -6.84 -11.19
CA ASN A 33 22.27 -7.84 -10.91
C ASN A 33 23.19 -7.35 -9.78
N GLY A 34 22.75 -7.51 -8.54
CA GLY A 34 23.49 -7.05 -7.37
C GLY A 34 22.65 -6.97 -6.11
N THR A 35 23.27 -6.47 -5.05
CA THR A 35 22.60 -6.23 -3.78
C THR A 35 21.75 -4.97 -3.87
N VAL A 36 20.46 -5.11 -3.60
CA VAL A 36 19.54 -3.98 -3.47
C VAL A 36 19.58 -3.46 -2.04
N HIS A 37 19.84 -2.17 -1.88
CA HIS A 37 19.66 -1.47 -0.62
C HIS A 37 18.23 -0.95 -0.51
N VAL A 38 17.51 -1.36 0.53
CA VAL A 38 16.16 -0.89 0.86
C VAL A 38 16.25 0.14 1.99
N GLU A 39 15.78 1.35 1.74
CA GLU A 39 15.65 2.36 2.79
C GLU A 39 14.56 1.94 3.79
N HIS A 40 14.97 1.66 5.02
CA HIS A 40 14.11 1.15 6.09
C HIS A 40 13.86 2.18 7.21
N LEU A 41 14.54 3.33 7.14
CA LEU A 41 14.41 4.37 8.14
C LEU A 41 13.30 5.37 7.73
N PRO A 42 12.51 5.86 8.70
CA PRO A 42 11.57 6.95 8.44
C PRO A 42 12.31 8.22 8.06
N THR A 43 11.89 8.80 6.96
CA THR A 43 12.24 10.17 6.58
C THR A 43 10.96 10.99 6.67
N PRO A 44 10.91 12.03 7.52
CA PRO A 44 9.71 12.85 7.68
C PRO A 44 9.19 13.36 6.33
N GLY A 45 7.89 13.19 6.07
CA GLY A 45 7.25 13.65 4.85
C GLY A 45 7.53 12.79 3.59
N ASN A 46 8.30 11.71 3.71
CA ASN A 46 8.69 10.83 2.60
C ASN A 46 8.26 9.38 2.90
N LEU A 47 7.03 9.23 3.39
CA LEU A 47 6.49 7.94 3.81
C LEU A 47 6.09 7.06 2.61
N ASP A 48 5.61 7.69 1.55
CA ASP A 48 5.29 7.13 0.23
C ASP A 48 6.47 7.09 -0.75
N GLY A 49 7.60 7.64 -0.33
CA GLY A 49 8.80 7.74 -1.15
C GLY A 49 9.40 6.41 -1.56
N VAL A 50 10.14 6.46 -2.66
CA VAL A 50 10.86 5.31 -3.22
C VAL A 50 11.82 4.71 -2.20
N ARG A 51 11.74 3.40 -1.97
CA ARG A 51 12.59 2.68 -1.01
C ARG A 51 13.78 1.99 -1.67
N MET A 52 13.66 1.69 -2.96
CA MET A 52 14.68 1.03 -3.77
C MET A 52 15.18 1.92 -4.91
N LEU A 53 16.49 2.13 -4.98
CA LEU A 53 17.11 3.07 -5.94
C LEU A 53 17.54 2.40 -7.25
N THR A 54 17.21 1.13 -7.38
CA THR A 54 17.53 0.29 -8.52
C THR A 54 16.28 -0.51 -8.87
N PRO A 55 16.24 -1.11 -10.08
CA PRO A 55 15.28 -2.17 -10.32
C PRO A 55 15.44 -3.26 -9.26
N ALA A 56 14.40 -4.02 -9.01
CA ALA A 56 14.47 -5.11 -8.06
C ALA A 56 15.49 -6.15 -8.50
N ALA A 57 16.25 -6.67 -7.54
CA ALA A 57 16.89 -7.96 -7.65
C ALA A 57 15.84 -9.06 -7.46
N ARG A 58 16.24 -10.30 -7.77
CA ARG A 58 15.35 -11.47 -7.77
C ARG A 58 14.69 -11.78 -6.42
N SER A 59 15.20 -11.21 -5.31
CA SER A 59 14.70 -11.41 -3.94
C SER A 59 14.20 -10.14 -3.23
N SER A 60 14.12 -9.01 -3.94
CA SER A 60 13.66 -7.72 -3.39
C SER A 60 12.39 -7.26 -4.08
N ALA A 61 11.55 -6.48 -3.40
CA ALA A 61 10.38 -5.87 -4.02
C ALA A 61 10.07 -4.50 -3.40
N ASP A 62 9.60 -3.59 -4.22
CA ASP A 62 8.98 -2.31 -3.85
C ASP A 62 7.69 -2.17 -4.66
N PHE A 63 6.63 -1.64 -4.06
CA PHE A 63 5.35 -1.51 -4.75
C PHE A 63 4.46 -0.44 -4.13
N TRP A 64 3.62 0.15 -4.98
CA TRP A 64 2.55 1.05 -4.58
C TRP A 64 1.22 0.35 -4.78
N TYR A 65 0.41 0.33 -3.73
CA TYR A 65 -0.87 -0.36 -3.68
C TYR A 65 -1.99 0.64 -3.47
N PHE A 66 -3.03 0.54 -4.29
CA PHE A 66 -4.24 1.36 -4.19
C PHE A 66 -5.45 0.45 -4.26
N ASP A 67 -6.43 0.66 -3.40
CA ASP A 67 -7.71 -0.02 -3.47
C ASP A 67 -8.87 0.93 -3.27
N VAL A 68 -10.00 0.56 -3.87
CA VAL A 68 -11.25 1.29 -3.78
C VAL A 68 -12.38 0.29 -3.63
N PHE A 69 -13.30 0.61 -2.73
CA PHE A 69 -14.55 -0.10 -2.54
C PHE A 69 -15.72 0.88 -2.61
N SER A 70 -16.73 0.57 -3.42
CA SER A 70 -17.97 1.32 -3.43
C SER A 70 -18.99 0.72 -2.47
N ALA A 71 -19.37 1.50 -1.45
CA ALA A 71 -20.39 1.11 -0.48
C ALA A 71 -21.80 1.01 -1.08
N SER A 72 -22.10 1.74 -2.16
CA SER A 72 -23.43 1.80 -2.76
C SER A 72 -23.67 0.70 -3.78
N ILE A 73 -22.66 0.38 -4.60
CA ILE A 73 -22.81 -0.58 -5.71
C ILE A 73 -22.00 -1.86 -5.54
N ASN A 74 -21.33 -2.03 -4.39
CA ASN A 74 -20.57 -3.24 -4.04
C ASN A 74 -19.55 -3.64 -5.12
N GLN A 75 -18.82 -2.64 -5.61
CA GLN A 75 -17.74 -2.81 -6.59
C GLN A 75 -16.39 -2.61 -5.90
N THR A 76 -15.39 -3.35 -6.36
CA THR A 76 -14.01 -3.20 -5.90
C THR A 76 -13.07 -3.02 -7.08
N VAL A 77 -12.03 -2.23 -6.87
CA VAL A 77 -10.86 -2.16 -7.74
C VAL A 77 -9.63 -2.12 -6.86
N ASN A 78 -8.62 -2.88 -7.25
CA ASN A 78 -7.29 -2.87 -6.67
C ASN A 78 -6.26 -2.67 -7.79
N ILE A 79 -5.29 -1.80 -7.55
CA ILE A 79 -4.19 -1.48 -8.45
C ILE A 79 -2.89 -1.67 -7.68
N VAL A 80 -1.94 -2.37 -8.28
CA VAL A 80 -0.59 -2.48 -7.75
C VAL A 80 0.42 -2.17 -8.84
N LEU A 81 1.32 -1.23 -8.55
CA LEU A 81 2.43 -0.88 -9.44
C LEU A 81 3.72 -1.42 -8.83
N PHE A 82 4.38 -2.33 -9.54
CA PHE A 82 5.47 -3.15 -9.02
C PHE A 82 6.84 -2.71 -9.53
N ASN A 83 7.81 -2.78 -8.61
CA ASN A 83 9.20 -3.08 -8.85
C ASN A 83 9.53 -4.36 -8.06
N SER A 84 9.10 -5.51 -8.57
CA SER A 84 8.98 -6.75 -7.78
C SER A 84 10.13 -7.73 -7.95
N CYS A 85 10.19 -8.72 -7.07
CA CYS A 85 11.11 -9.85 -7.17
C CYS A 85 10.89 -10.68 -8.44
N GLU A 86 11.68 -11.74 -8.60
CA GLU A 86 11.53 -12.63 -9.75
C GLU A 86 10.24 -13.44 -9.66
N PHE A 87 9.40 -13.26 -10.67
CA PHE A 87 8.38 -14.22 -11.03
C PHE A 87 8.83 -14.90 -12.32
N SER A 88 8.77 -16.22 -12.38
CA SER A 88 9.21 -16.99 -13.56
C SER A 88 8.50 -16.58 -14.86
N GLN A 89 7.33 -15.93 -14.75
CA GLN A 89 6.54 -15.44 -15.87
C GLN A 89 6.91 -14.03 -16.36
N TYR A 90 7.75 -13.26 -15.65
CA TYR A 90 8.10 -11.89 -16.03
C TYR A 90 9.57 -11.79 -16.47
N LEU A 91 9.79 -11.09 -17.58
CA LEU A 91 11.14 -10.82 -18.10
C LEU A 91 11.89 -9.79 -17.25
N HIS A 92 11.16 -8.94 -16.52
CA HIS A 92 11.72 -7.86 -15.70
C HIS A 92 10.73 -7.45 -14.59
N PRO A 93 11.17 -6.66 -13.58
CA PRO A 93 10.40 -6.48 -12.34
C PRO A 93 9.27 -5.44 -12.40
N LEU A 94 9.03 -4.84 -13.56
CA LEU A 94 8.20 -3.63 -13.70
C LEU A 94 6.85 -3.97 -14.31
N THR A 95 5.83 -4.12 -13.47
CA THR A 95 4.48 -4.51 -13.89
C THR A 95 3.41 -3.67 -13.21
N VAL A 96 2.23 -3.60 -13.81
CA VAL A 96 1.02 -3.06 -13.18
C VAL A 96 -0.04 -4.15 -13.19
N GLN A 97 -0.64 -4.40 -12.03
CA GLN A 97 -1.77 -5.30 -11.89
C GLN A 97 -3.02 -4.51 -11.53
N VAL A 98 -4.14 -4.87 -12.16
CA VAL A 98 -5.45 -4.31 -11.88
C VAL A 98 -6.43 -5.45 -11.69
N SER A 99 -7.06 -5.52 -10.54
CA SER A 99 -8.05 -6.56 -10.22
C SER A 99 -9.26 -5.97 -9.53
N GLY A 100 -10.36 -6.70 -9.48
CA GLY A 100 -11.56 -6.21 -8.84
C GLY A 100 -12.76 -7.11 -9.06
N VAL A 101 -13.90 -6.65 -8.56
CA VAL A 101 -15.18 -7.36 -8.63
C VAL A 101 -16.27 -6.35 -9.01
N TYR A 102 -17.01 -6.66 -10.07
CA TYR A 102 -18.18 -5.90 -10.50
C TYR A 102 -19.37 -6.12 -9.55
N ALA A 103 -20.38 -5.25 -9.63
CA ALA A 103 -21.56 -5.30 -8.77
C ALA A 103 -22.31 -6.64 -8.87
N ASN A 104 -22.26 -7.28 -10.04
CA ASN A 104 -22.86 -8.59 -10.30
C ASN A 104 -22.02 -9.78 -9.76
N GLY A 105 -20.92 -9.51 -9.04
CA GLY A 105 -20.00 -10.50 -8.50
C GLY A 105 -18.96 -11.04 -9.49
N THR A 106 -18.94 -10.55 -10.74
CA THR A 106 -17.93 -10.98 -11.71
C THR A 106 -16.57 -10.40 -11.33
N ALA A 107 -15.60 -11.26 -11.04
CA ALA A 107 -14.22 -10.85 -10.82
C ALA A 107 -13.49 -10.58 -12.15
N PHE A 108 -12.54 -9.66 -12.13
CA PHE A 108 -11.64 -9.38 -13.26
C PHE A 108 -10.19 -9.26 -12.79
N TYR A 109 -9.26 -9.53 -13.70
CA TYR A 109 -7.83 -9.42 -13.49
C TYR A 109 -7.16 -9.04 -14.80
N HIS A 110 -6.38 -7.97 -14.77
CA HIS A 110 -5.56 -7.48 -15.85
C HIS A 110 -4.15 -7.23 -15.34
N GLU A 111 -3.20 -7.39 -16.24
CA GLU A 111 -1.79 -7.15 -15.98
C GLU A 111 -1.12 -6.67 -17.25
N ALA A 112 -0.17 -5.75 -17.09
CA ALA A 112 0.70 -5.32 -18.16
C ALA A 112 2.12 -5.09 -17.65
N ILE A 113 3.06 -5.37 -18.54
CA ILE A 113 4.50 -5.19 -18.33
C ILE A 113 4.88 -3.79 -18.85
N ALA A 114 5.68 -3.07 -18.08
CA ALA A 114 6.13 -1.72 -18.44
C ALA A 114 7.50 -1.78 -19.14
N ASP A 115 7.52 -2.27 -20.39
CA ASP A 115 8.75 -2.47 -21.19
C ASP A 115 9.51 -1.15 -21.46
N ALA A 116 8.86 0.00 -21.35
CA ALA A 116 9.51 1.31 -21.50
C ALA A 116 10.20 1.80 -20.20
N GLY A 117 10.09 1.05 -19.11
CA GLY A 117 10.66 1.37 -17.79
C GLY A 117 9.74 2.23 -16.91
N VAL A 118 10.28 2.65 -15.76
CA VAL A 118 9.57 3.44 -14.75
C VAL A 118 10.29 4.76 -14.49
N SER A 119 9.52 5.84 -14.25
CA SER A 119 10.01 7.09 -13.69
C SER A 119 9.30 7.39 -12.39
N LEU A 120 10.08 7.66 -11.34
CA LEU A 120 9.61 8.02 -10.01
C LEU A 120 10.22 9.37 -9.65
N THR A 121 9.43 10.29 -9.09
CA THR A 121 9.94 11.57 -8.61
C THR A 121 9.35 11.88 -7.23
N ASN A 122 10.23 12.14 -6.26
CA ASN A 122 9.88 12.67 -4.95
C ASN A 122 10.37 14.12 -4.86
N SER A 123 9.50 15.02 -4.43
CA SER A 123 9.79 16.45 -4.28
C SER A 123 9.02 17.03 -3.10
N ALA A 124 9.26 18.30 -2.78
CA ALA A 124 8.46 19.02 -1.79
C ALA A 124 6.97 19.09 -2.15
N ALA A 125 6.62 18.95 -3.44
CA ALA A 125 5.24 18.93 -3.92
C ALA A 125 4.54 17.58 -3.77
N GLY A 126 5.27 16.51 -3.40
CA GLY A 126 4.77 15.15 -3.29
C GLY A 126 5.51 14.17 -4.20
N ILE A 127 4.82 13.10 -4.58
CA ILE A 127 5.37 11.96 -5.32
C ILE A 127 4.65 11.74 -6.65
N THR A 128 5.39 11.35 -7.67
CA THR A 128 4.83 10.82 -8.92
C THR A 128 5.52 9.52 -9.29
N GLY A 129 4.76 8.56 -9.80
CA GLY A 129 5.29 7.33 -10.39
C GLY A 129 4.62 7.04 -11.72
N ALA A 130 5.39 6.63 -12.72
CA ALA A 130 4.90 6.31 -14.06
C ALA A 130 5.54 5.02 -14.58
N TRP A 131 4.73 3.98 -14.73
CA TRP A 131 5.02 2.76 -15.48
C TRP A 131 4.67 3.05 -16.93
N LYS A 132 5.68 3.42 -17.71
CA LYS A 132 5.50 4.07 -19.01
C LYS A 132 4.69 3.17 -19.96
N GLY A 133 3.60 3.73 -20.49
CA GLY A 133 2.68 3.03 -21.39
C GLY A 133 1.65 2.11 -20.69
N VAL A 134 1.60 2.13 -19.35
CA VAL A 134 0.71 1.26 -18.58
C VAL A 134 -0.14 2.02 -17.57
N GLY A 135 0.51 2.78 -16.68
CA GLY A 135 -0.19 3.50 -15.63
C GLY A 135 0.72 4.38 -14.80
N SER A 136 0.12 5.29 -14.04
CA SER A 136 0.85 6.25 -13.22
C SER A 136 0.05 6.67 -12.00
N PHE A 137 0.73 7.24 -11.01
CA PHE A 137 0.09 7.95 -9.92
C PHE A 137 0.80 9.29 -9.63
N ARG A 138 0.06 10.21 -9.03
CA ARG A 138 0.55 11.46 -8.47
C ARG A 138 -0.08 11.65 -7.08
N GLY A 139 0.76 11.72 -6.06
CA GLY A 139 0.39 12.08 -4.70
C GLY A 139 0.90 13.49 -4.37
N THR A 140 0.11 14.28 -3.65
CA THR A 140 0.56 15.56 -3.11
C THR A 140 1.45 15.36 -1.88
N SER A 141 2.10 16.42 -1.43
CA SER A 141 2.93 16.40 -0.21
C SER A 141 2.16 15.87 1.00
N LEU A 142 2.74 14.90 1.72
CA LEU A 142 2.16 14.37 2.96
C LEU A 142 2.21 15.35 4.14
N ALA A 143 2.85 16.52 3.96
CA ALA A 143 2.91 17.59 4.95
C ALA A 143 1.71 18.55 4.90
N GLN A 144 0.89 18.49 3.85
CA GLN A 144 -0.29 19.36 3.71
C GLN A 144 -1.55 18.72 4.31
N LEU A 145 -2.58 19.53 4.56
CA LEU A 145 -3.85 19.05 5.13
C LEU A 145 -4.70 18.27 4.12
N ASP A 146 -4.79 18.77 2.88
CA ASP A 146 -5.57 18.15 1.81
C ASP A 146 -4.69 17.19 0.98
N VAL A 147 -4.28 16.07 1.56
CA VAL A 147 -3.50 15.05 0.83
C VAL A 147 -4.40 14.39 -0.23
N GLU A 148 -3.97 14.45 -1.48
CA GLU A 148 -4.69 13.89 -2.62
C GLU A 148 -3.79 12.99 -3.47
N TYR A 149 -4.38 11.94 -4.01
CA TYR A 149 -3.75 11.00 -4.94
C TYR A 149 -4.61 10.83 -6.18
N THR A 150 -3.99 10.95 -7.34
CA THR A 150 -4.60 10.62 -8.63
C THR A 150 -3.85 9.45 -9.24
N ILE A 151 -4.58 8.38 -9.54
CA ILE A 151 -4.08 7.21 -10.25
C ILE A 151 -4.68 7.26 -11.65
N THR A 152 -3.83 7.15 -12.67
CA THR A 152 -4.23 7.14 -14.08
C THR A 152 -3.81 5.82 -14.69
N LEU A 153 -4.75 5.15 -15.35
CA LEU A 153 -4.50 3.97 -16.15
C LEU A 153 -4.75 4.34 -17.61
N ASP A 154 -3.81 4.00 -18.47
CA ASP A 154 -3.96 4.12 -19.92
C ASP A 154 -3.11 3.02 -20.56
N SER A 155 -3.72 1.84 -20.68
CA SER A 155 -3.02 0.64 -21.12
C SER A 155 -3.83 -0.09 -22.18
N ALA A 156 -3.34 -0.01 -23.42
CA ALA A 156 -3.86 -0.82 -24.52
C ALA A 156 -3.70 -2.33 -24.25
N ALA A 157 -2.61 -2.74 -23.58
CA ALA A 157 -2.36 -4.14 -23.24
C ALA A 157 -3.40 -4.71 -22.27
N MET A 158 -3.85 -3.90 -21.30
CA MET A 158 -4.91 -4.27 -20.37
C MET A 158 -6.32 -4.00 -20.91
N ASP A 159 -6.47 -3.15 -21.92
CA ASP A 159 -7.75 -2.56 -22.36
C ASP A 159 -8.47 -1.86 -21.19
N ILE A 160 -7.68 -1.07 -20.45
CA ILE A 160 -8.12 -0.26 -19.31
C ILE A 160 -7.68 1.19 -19.54
N SER A 161 -8.60 2.13 -19.34
CA SER A 161 -8.33 3.56 -19.33
C SER A 161 -9.14 4.30 -18.27
N GLY A 162 -8.59 5.40 -17.75
CA GLY A 162 -9.31 6.32 -16.87
C GLY A 162 -8.54 6.67 -15.59
N THR A 163 -9.26 7.17 -14.59
CA THR A 163 -8.65 7.74 -13.38
C THR A 163 -9.36 7.33 -12.09
N ILE A 164 -8.59 7.25 -11.01
CA ILE A 164 -9.07 7.17 -9.62
C ILE A 164 -8.49 8.39 -8.87
N ASN A 165 -9.34 9.13 -8.17
CA ASN A 165 -8.93 10.22 -7.29
C ASN A 165 -9.27 9.85 -5.84
N LEU A 166 -8.28 9.96 -4.96
CA LEU A 166 -8.36 9.71 -3.53
C LEU A 166 -8.09 11.03 -2.80
N LYS A 167 -9.05 11.52 -2.03
CA LYS A 167 -8.85 12.64 -1.11
C LYS A 167 -8.81 12.11 0.32
N SER A 168 -7.68 12.30 0.99
CA SER A 168 -7.43 11.71 2.31
C SER A 168 -8.41 12.22 3.37
N LEU A 169 -8.88 11.29 4.21
CA LEU A 169 -9.70 11.55 5.40
C LEU A 169 -8.95 11.22 6.70
N ALA A 170 -7.77 10.60 6.60
CA ALA A 170 -6.97 10.17 7.75
C ALA A 170 -5.48 10.50 7.56
N PRO A 171 -4.75 10.82 8.63
CA PRO A 171 -3.35 11.20 8.50
C PRO A 171 -2.47 10.00 8.09
N PRO A 172 -1.41 10.26 7.29
CA PRO A 172 -0.42 9.24 6.94
C PRO A 172 0.22 8.62 8.18
N HIS A 173 0.51 7.32 8.14
CA HIS A 173 1.14 6.64 9.27
C HIS A 173 1.92 5.38 8.86
N HIS A 174 2.93 5.07 9.65
CA HIS A 174 3.58 3.76 9.68
C HIS A 174 2.69 2.75 10.41
N PRO A 175 2.91 1.44 10.22
CA PRO A 175 2.23 0.40 10.96
C PRO A 175 2.22 0.68 12.45
N CYS A 176 3.36 1.17 12.99
CA CYS A 176 3.58 1.37 14.42
C CYS A 176 3.52 2.82 14.94
N ALA A 177 3.50 3.81 14.05
CA ALA A 177 3.78 5.18 14.46
C ALA A 177 3.19 6.21 13.50
N PRO A 178 2.89 7.43 13.97
CA PRO A 178 2.56 8.53 13.07
C PRO A 178 3.73 8.82 12.12
N ASN A 179 3.45 9.43 10.97
CA ASN A 179 4.45 9.82 9.96
C ASN A 179 5.63 10.63 10.52
N ALA A 180 5.41 11.42 11.58
CA ALA A 180 6.46 12.25 12.19
C ALA A 180 7.40 11.51 13.16
N ALA A 181 7.17 10.22 13.43
CA ALA A 181 8.00 9.48 14.37
C ALA A 181 9.33 9.07 13.74
N VAL A 182 10.35 9.92 13.93
CA VAL A 182 11.75 9.57 13.69
C VAL A 182 12.08 8.31 14.51
N SER A 183 12.80 7.35 13.90
CA SER A 183 13.20 6.05 14.47
C SER A 183 12.10 5.00 14.73
N ALA A 184 10.86 5.24 14.28
CA ALA A 184 9.82 4.22 14.38
C ALA A 184 10.16 2.97 13.53
N ASP A 185 9.98 1.79 14.14
CA ASP A 185 10.03 0.52 13.43
C ASP A 185 8.93 0.47 12.35
N GLN A 186 9.35 0.54 11.09
CA GLN A 186 8.49 0.44 9.91
C GLN A 186 8.10 -1.00 9.59
N SER A 187 8.69 -1.97 10.28
CA SER A 187 8.66 -3.37 9.87
C SER A 187 7.58 -4.14 10.62
N PRO A 188 6.54 -4.67 9.94
CA PRO A 188 5.62 -5.61 10.58
C PRO A 188 6.33 -6.92 10.99
N VAL A 189 7.29 -7.34 10.17
CA VAL A 189 8.19 -8.50 10.36
C VAL A 189 9.53 -8.24 9.69
N PRO A 190 10.67 -8.74 10.23
CA PRO A 190 11.98 -8.44 9.67
C PRO A 190 12.05 -8.68 8.15
N GLY A 191 12.47 -7.66 7.41
CA GLY A 191 12.59 -7.68 5.94
C GLY A 191 11.34 -7.24 5.18
N LEU A 192 10.22 -6.95 5.86
CA LEU A 192 9.03 -6.34 5.26
C LEU A 192 8.84 -4.95 5.85
N PHE A 193 8.62 -3.96 5.01
CA PHE A 193 8.31 -2.59 5.42
C PHE A 193 6.96 -2.20 4.83
N TRP A 194 6.19 -1.42 5.58
CA TRP A 194 4.87 -0.97 5.17
C TRP A 194 4.64 0.44 5.65
N ALA A 195 3.84 1.21 4.92
CA ALA A 195 3.30 2.46 5.38
C ALA A 195 2.02 2.80 4.62
N ALA A 196 1.11 3.54 5.27
CA ALA A 196 -0.13 4.00 4.66
C ALA A 196 -0.06 5.52 4.47
N ALA A 197 0.14 5.94 3.22
CA ALA A 197 0.19 7.35 2.85
C ALA A 197 -1.19 7.99 2.86
N VAL A 198 -2.17 7.30 2.28
CA VAL A 198 -3.59 7.66 2.33
C VAL A 198 -4.34 6.47 2.91
N PRO A 199 -4.50 6.42 4.24
CA PRO A 199 -5.18 5.31 4.87
C PRO A 199 -6.64 5.28 4.44
N ASP A 200 -7.37 6.35 4.71
CA ASP A 200 -8.79 6.47 4.40
C ASP A 200 -8.99 7.63 3.42
N ALA A 201 -9.92 7.49 2.48
CA ALA A 201 -10.14 8.48 1.45
C ALA A 201 -11.58 8.55 0.96
N GLN A 202 -12.03 9.78 0.70
CA GLN A 202 -13.13 9.99 -0.22
C GLN A 202 -12.63 9.73 -1.64
N THR A 203 -13.31 8.84 -2.36
CA THR A 203 -12.82 8.33 -3.64
C THR A 203 -13.79 8.62 -4.78
N THR A 204 -13.25 9.05 -5.92
CA THR A 204 -13.99 9.12 -7.20
C THR A 204 -13.30 8.21 -8.22
N VAL A 205 -14.07 7.32 -8.86
CA VAL A 205 -13.58 6.37 -9.87
C VAL A 205 -14.23 6.67 -11.21
N ALA A 206 -13.42 6.91 -12.22
CA ALA A 206 -13.82 7.04 -13.60
C ALA A 206 -12.95 6.11 -14.46
N LEU A 207 -13.16 4.79 -14.32
CA LEU A 207 -12.43 3.76 -15.04
C LEU A 207 -13.31 3.06 -16.07
N ARG A 208 -12.72 2.76 -17.23
CA ARG A 208 -13.25 1.88 -18.25
C ARG A 208 -12.34 0.66 -18.35
N ALA A 209 -12.89 -0.51 -18.11
CA ALA A 209 -12.19 -1.79 -18.28
C ALA A 209 -13.09 -2.73 -19.08
N ARG A 210 -12.55 -3.36 -20.12
CA ARG A 210 -13.29 -4.46 -20.79
C ARG A 210 -13.10 -5.76 -20.03
N LEU A 211 -14.17 -6.52 -19.88
CA LEU A 211 -14.12 -7.86 -19.28
C LEU A 211 -13.24 -8.79 -20.13
N ARG A 212 -12.08 -9.20 -19.60
CA ARG A 212 -11.39 -10.40 -20.08
C ARG A 212 -11.89 -11.62 -19.31
N ARG A 213 -12.75 -12.41 -19.94
CA ARG A 213 -13.17 -13.72 -19.42
C ARG A 213 -11.94 -14.61 -19.28
N ARG A 214 -11.68 -15.12 -18.07
CA ARG A 214 -10.59 -16.05 -17.83
C ARG A 214 -11.12 -17.48 -17.74
N THR A 215 -10.68 -18.34 -18.64
CA THR A 215 -10.76 -19.80 -18.49
C THR A 215 -9.53 -20.22 -17.70
N ALA A 216 -9.66 -20.43 -16.40
CA ALA A 216 -8.54 -20.88 -15.57
C ALA A 216 -8.35 -22.40 -15.74
N SER A 217 -7.30 -22.81 -16.45
CA SER A 217 -6.76 -24.17 -16.40
C SER A 217 -5.44 -24.13 -15.65
N GLY A 218 -5.42 -24.63 -14.40
CA GLY A 218 -4.20 -24.72 -13.60
C GLY A 218 -4.16 -26.04 -12.84
N THR A 219 -3.24 -26.92 -13.21
CA THR A 219 -2.83 -28.09 -12.42
C THR A 219 -1.88 -27.64 -11.31
N THR A 220 -2.24 -27.92 -10.06
CA THR A 220 -1.40 -27.61 -8.89
C THR A 220 -0.57 -28.83 -8.50
N THR A 221 0.75 -28.77 -8.64
CA THR A 221 1.66 -29.63 -7.88
C THR A 221 2.01 -28.95 -6.56
N ARG A 222 1.94 -29.72 -5.48
CA ARG A 222 2.20 -29.30 -4.10
C ARG A 222 3.60 -29.74 -3.74
N THR A 223 4.51 -28.82 -3.44
CA THR A 223 5.75 -29.14 -2.71
C THR A 223 5.77 -28.31 -1.43
N GLY A 224 5.97 -29.00 -0.30
CA GLY A 224 6.15 -28.36 0.99
C GLY A 224 7.49 -27.63 1.01
N ALA A 225 7.46 -26.31 1.15
CA ALA A 225 8.64 -25.49 1.38
C ALA A 225 8.28 -24.30 2.26
N SER A 226 9.24 -23.83 3.05
CA SER A 226 9.21 -22.55 3.75
C SER A 226 9.10 -21.41 2.71
N GLY A 227 7.87 -21.06 2.36
CA GLY A 227 7.57 -20.03 1.37
C GLY A 227 7.85 -18.61 1.90
N PRO A 228 7.97 -17.62 0.99
CA PRO A 228 8.09 -16.21 1.36
C PRO A 228 6.93 -15.77 2.27
N PRO A 229 7.09 -14.71 3.07
CA PRO A 229 6.03 -14.22 3.95
C PRO A 229 4.75 -13.94 3.15
N ARG A 230 3.61 -14.36 3.70
CA ARG A 230 2.29 -14.01 3.16
C ARG A 230 1.82 -12.77 3.88
N TYR A 231 1.38 -11.77 3.13
CA TYR A 231 1.08 -10.44 3.66
C TYR A 231 -0.27 -9.96 3.14
N TRP A 232 -0.97 -9.18 3.96
CA TRP A 232 -2.15 -8.44 3.56
C TRP A 232 -2.33 -7.16 4.39
N GLY A 233 -2.67 -6.07 3.74
CA GLY A 233 -3.06 -4.81 4.35
C GLY A 233 -4.45 -4.44 3.86
N ALA A 234 -5.31 -3.95 4.75
CA ALA A 234 -6.53 -3.30 4.35
C ALA A 234 -6.79 -2.07 5.18
N THR A 235 -7.42 -1.11 4.52
CA THR A 235 -8.01 0.04 5.18
C THR A 235 -9.52 -0.04 5.14
N ALA A 236 -10.14 0.31 6.25
CA ALA A 236 -11.55 0.61 6.32
C ALA A 236 -11.72 2.08 6.74
N SER A 237 -12.92 2.64 6.54
CA SER A 237 -13.24 4.04 6.88
C SER A 237 -13.09 4.45 8.36
N CYS A 238 -12.49 3.59 9.19
CA CYS A 238 -12.25 3.80 10.61
C CYS A 238 -10.85 3.27 11.04
N GLY A 239 -9.94 3.00 10.11
CA GLY A 239 -8.61 2.49 10.45
C GLY A 239 -8.00 1.50 9.46
N THR A 240 -6.68 1.36 9.52
CA THR A 240 -5.90 0.36 8.80
C THR A 240 -5.61 -0.85 9.69
N ALA A 241 -5.47 -2.01 9.07
CA ALA A 241 -4.86 -3.16 9.71
C ALA A 241 -3.92 -3.82 8.71
N CYS A 242 -2.71 -4.13 9.15
CA CYS A 242 -1.79 -4.99 8.43
C CYS A 242 -1.62 -6.32 9.18
N TRP A 243 -1.66 -7.39 8.41
CA TRP A 243 -1.51 -8.75 8.87
C TRP A 243 -0.47 -9.46 8.00
N THR A 244 0.40 -10.22 8.64
CA THR A 244 1.42 -11.00 7.92
C THR A 244 1.72 -12.30 8.63
N MET A 245 2.05 -13.32 7.85
CA MET A 245 2.46 -14.64 8.31
C MET A 245 3.93 -14.86 8.00
N ARG A 246 4.69 -15.33 8.99
CA ARG A 246 6.06 -15.83 8.81
C ARG A 246 6.18 -17.20 9.47
N GLY A 247 6.29 -18.24 8.65
CA GLY A 247 6.15 -19.62 9.12
C GLY A 247 4.74 -19.86 9.70
N ALA A 248 4.67 -20.38 10.93
CA ALA A 248 3.42 -20.58 11.67
C ALA A 248 3.02 -19.37 12.54
N ARG A 249 3.84 -18.30 12.58
CA ARG A 249 3.58 -17.14 13.43
C ARG A 249 2.83 -16.06 12.69
N GLU A 250 1.74 -15.58 13.27
CA GLU A 250 1.01 -14.43 12.78
C GLU A 250 1.53 -13.14 13.43
N HIS A 251 1.67 -12.09 12.64
CA HIS A 251 1.98 -10.75 13.11
C HIS A 251 0.86 -9.81 12.66
N ARG A 252 0.35 -9.03 13.61
CA ARG A 252 -0.83 -8.17 13.40
C ARG A 252 -0.55 -6.80 13.99
N LYS A 253 -0.80 -5.75 13.21
CA LYS A 253 -0.73 -4.35 13.66
C LYS A 253 -1.95 -3.63 13.08
N ALA A 254 -2.65 -2.85 13.89
CA ALA A 254 -3.78 -2.06 13.41
C ALA A 254 -3.75 -0.65 14.00
N PHE A 255 -4.25 0.28 13.21
CA PHE A 255 -4.34 1.70 13.48
C PHE A 255 -5.79 2.12 13.27
N VAL A 256 -6.46 2.56 14.33
CA VAL A 256 -7.88 2.92 14.28
C VAL A 256 -8.01 4.43 14.25
N CYS A 257 -8.72 4.94 13.26
CA CYS A 257 -9.06 6.36 13.13
C CYS A 257 -10.56 6.56 13.30
N GLU A 258 -10.95 7.66 13.92
CA GLU A 258 -12.34 8.11 13.98
C GLU A 258 -12.32 9.63 13.82
N ASP A 259 -13.17 10.13 12.93
CA ASP A 259 -13.29 11.57 12.62
C ASP A 259 -11.93 12.23 12.27
N GLY A 260 -11.14 11.54 11.42
CA GLY A 260 -9.83 12.00 10.98
C GLY A 260 -8.75 12.01 12.06
N ARG A 261 -9.03 11.49 13.26
CA ARG A 261 -8.07 11.42 14.38
C ARG A 261 -7.75 9.99 14.75
N VAL A 262 -6.50 9.76 15.16
CA VAL A 262 -6.04 8.47 15.67
C VAL A 262 -6.70 8.20 17.02
N ARG A 263 -7.51 7.14 17.12
CA ARG A 263 -8.15 6.71 18.37
C ARG A 263 -7.30 5.70 19.10
N ASP A 264 -6.94 4.63 18.40
CA ASP A 264 -6.26 3.50 18.99
C ASP A 264 -5.12 2.98 18.13
N ARG A 265 -4.12 2.47 18.84
CA ARG A 265 -2.91 1.86 18.31
C ARG A 265 -2.83 0.45 18.86
N LEU A 266 -3.26 -0.51 18.05
CA LEU A 266 -3.48 -1.88 18.50
C LEU A 266 -2.26 -2.74 18.18
N TRP A 267 -1.42 -2.86 19.20
CA TRP A 267 -0.22 -3.69 19.21
C TRP A 267 -0.44 -5.00 19.97
N GLY A 268 0.10 -6.09 19.44
CA GLY A 268 0.21 -7.37 20.13
C GLY A 268 -0.81 -8.41 19.65
N GLU A 269 -0.39 -9.68 19.76
CA GLU A 269 -1.05 -10.87 19.19
C GLU A 269 -2.54 -11.03 19.60
N LYS A 270 -2.97 -10.38 20.70
CA LYS A 270 -4.32 -10.49 21.28
C LYS A 270 -5.25 -9.30 21.02
N LYS A 271 -4.78 -8.19 20.43
CA LYS A 271 -5.61 -6.97 20.25
C LYS A 271 -6.38 -6.94 18.94
N VAL A 272 -5.87 -7.67 17.93
CA VAL A 272 -6.47 -7.80 16.60
C VAL A 272 -6.61 -9.28 16.30
N VAL A 273 -7.78 -9.70 15.84
CA VAL A 273 -8.04 -11.05 15.34
C VAL A 273 -8.39 -10.95 13.87
N VAL A 274 -7.56 -11.59 13.03
CA VAL A 274 -7.81 -11.70 11.60
C VAL A 274 -8.24 -13.13 11.33
N GLY A 275 -9.47 -13.28 10.84
CA GLY A 275 -10.01 -14.56 10.42
C GLY A 275 -9.91 -14.69 8.90
N GLN A 276 -9.18 -15.72 8.44
CA GLN A 276 -9.17 -16.09 7.03
C GLN A 276 -10.46 -16.82 6.66
N ARG A 277 -11.06 -16.45 5.53
CA ARG A 277 -12.16 -17.21 4.93
C ARG A 277 -11.84 -17.54 3.48
N GLY A 278 -11.37 -18.76 3.24
CA GLY A 278 -10.95 -19.27 1.93
C GLY A 278 -9.68 -20.11 2.04
N ARG A 279 -9.48 -21.10 1.17
CA ARG A 279 -8.32 -22.01 1.24
C ARG A 279 -7.00 -21.32 0.86
N ARG A 280 -7.04 -20.17 0.17
CA ARG A 280 -5.87 -19.41 -0.29
C ARG A 280 -6.12 -17.89 -0.28
N ALA A 281 -6.67 -17.34 0.80
CA ALA A 281 -7.07 -15.93 0.83
C ALA A 281 -5.90 -14.95 1.02
N ALA A 282 -4.69 -15.45 1.29
CA ALA A 282 -3.52 -14.61 1.55
C ALA A 282 -2.72 -14.41 0.26
N TRP A 283 -2.40 -13.13 -0.04
CA TRP A 283 -1.56 -12.79 -1.16
C TRP A 283 -0.16 -13.37 -0.97
N SER A 284 0.39 -13.91 -2.06
CA SER A 284 1.71 -14.53 -2.09
C SER A 284 2.55 -13.83 -3.15
N LEU A 285 3.71 -13.33 -2.72
CA LEU A 285 4.76 -12.79 -3.59
C LEU A 285 5.26 -13.79 -4.63
N ALA A 286 4.96 -15.10 -4.52
CA ALA A 286 5.40 -16.10 -5.48
C ALA A 286 4.33 -16.43 -6.54
N THR A 287 3.04 -16.21 -6.25
CA THR A 287 1.93 -16.63 -7.13
C THR A 287 1.05 -15.47 -7.58
N GLY A 288 1.31 -14.25 -7.08
CA GLY A 288 0.45 -13.09 -7.28
C GLY A 288 -0.98 -13.29 -6.76
N LEU A 289 -1.90 -12.41 -7.17
CA LEU A 289 -3.35 -12.58 -6.94
C LEU A 289 -3.92 -13.82 -7.64
N VAL A 290 -3.25 -14.29 -8.70
CA VAL A 290 -3.70 -15.42 -9.54
C VAL A 290 -3.78 -16.73 -8.75
N GLY A 291 -2.96 -16.92 -7.72
CA GLY A 291 -2.99 -18.10 -6.86
C GLY A 291 -4.00 -18.05 -5.71
N ALA A 292 -4.67 -16.91 -5.50
CA ALA A 292 -5.56 -16.70 -4.36
C ALA A 292 -6.99 -17.17 -4.68
N GLU A 293 -7.58 -17.97 -3.79
CA GLU A 293 -8.94 -18.52 -3.92
C GLU A 293 -9.76 -18.13 -2.68
N GLY A 294 -10.83 -17.37 -2.90
CA GLY A 294 -11.74 -16.85 -1.88
C GLY A 294 -11.06 -15.82 -0.98
N CYS A 295 -11.01 -14.56 -1.40
CA CYS A 295 -10.40 -13.47 -0.61
C CYS A 295 -11.44 -12.85 0.33
N GLY A 296 -11.78 -13.54 1.43
CA GLY A 296 -12.60 -12.99 2.50
C GLY A 296 -11.82 -12.90 3.81
N TRP A 297 -11.80 -11.73 4.44
CA TRP A 297 -11.18 -11.52 5.75
C TRP A 297 -12.11 -10.81 6.72
N ILE A 298 -12.13 -11.29 7.95
CA ILE A 298 -12.83 -10.63 9.06
C ILE A 298 -11.78 -10.12 10.02
N ILE A 299 -11.74 -8.79 10.21
CA ILE A 299 -10.88 -8.16 11.20
C ILE A 299 -11.75 -7.84 12.42
N ARG A 300 -11.36 -8.37 13.57
CA ARG A 300 -11.92 -7.98 14.87
C ARG A 300 -10.85 -7.25 15.65
N TRP A 301 -11.24 -6.16 16.30
CA TRP A 301 -10.37 -5.50 17.26
C TRP A 301 -11.09 -5.20 18.55
N ARG A 302 -10.31 -5.10 19.62
CA ARG A 302 -10.80 -4.80 20.97
C ARG A 302 -10.43 -3.37 21.35
N VAL A 303 -11.43 -2.54 21.60
CA VAL A 303 -11.27 -1.16 22.10
C VAL A 303 -11.99 -1.07 23.44
N ALA A 304 -11.29 -0.62 24.48
CA ALA A 304 -11.84 -0.44 25.83
C ALA A 304 -12.63 -1.65 26.40
N GLY A 305 -12.16 -2.87 26.14
CA GLY A 305 -12.78 -4.10 26.66
C GLY A 305 -13.86 -4.73 25.77
N TRP A 306 -14.40 -4.00 24.80
CA TRP A 306 -15.47 -4.45 23.90
C TRP A 306 -14.94 -4.84 22.52
N TRP A 307 -15.56 -5.85 21.90
CA TRP A 307 -15.28 -6.24 20.51
C TRP A 307 -16.13 -5.41 19.55
N ARG A 308 -15.49 -4.71 18.61
CA ARG A 308 -16.20 -4.13 17.45
C ARG A 308 -16.01 -5.04 16.23
N TRP A 309 -17.09 -5.22 15.48
CA TRP A 309 -17.11 -6.02 14.26
C TRP A 309 -17.05 -5.12 13.04
N ARG A 310 -16.12 -5.38 12.13
CA ARG A 310 -16.27 -4.96 10.74
C ARG A 310 -15.89 -6.11 9.82
N CYS A 311 -16.85 -6.54 9.02
CA CYS A 311 -16.66 -7.59 8.04
C CYS A 311 -16.08 -6.96 6.79
N GLY A 312 -14.87 -7.34 6.37
CA GLY A 312 -14.46 -7.15 4.98
C GLY A 312 -15.34 -8.07 4.14
N ARG A 313 -16.43 -7.54 3.59
CA ARG A 313 -17.43 -8.35 2.88
C ARG A 313 -16.96 -8.69 1.46
N ARG A 314 -17.13 -9.97 1.11
CA ARG A 314 -17.11 -10.60 -0.23
C ARG A 314 -16.22 -9.90 -1.28
N LEU A 315 -15.01 -10.42 -1.46
CA LEU A 315 -14.50 -10.71 -2.81
C LEU A 315 -14.84 -12.18 -3.05
N LEU A 316 -15.78 -12.45 -3.97
CA LEU A 316 -16.10 -13.81 -4.42
C LEU A 316 -15.14 -14.23 -5.52
#